data_AF-A0A7C2EEC1-F1
#
_entry.id   AF-A0A7C2EEC1-F1
#
_cell.length_a   1.000
_cell.length_b   1.000
_cell.length_c   1.000
_cell.angle_alpha   90.00
_cell.angle_beta   90.00
_cell.angle_gamma   90.00
#
_symmetry.space_group_name_H-M   'P 1'
#
loop_
_entity.id
_entity.type
_entity.pdbx_description
1 polymer ?
#
loop_
_entity_poly.entity_id
_entity_poly.type
_entity_poly.pdbx_seq_one_letter_code
_entity_poly.pdbx_strand_id
1 'polypeptide(L)'
;MPAPPPHPVRAPALAALILALLPAAAPAGEGEPAVAAPAPADAAPAPAAGFDAAALAETLPPAMLRQMRQAPARFVGETADLILAFGVGGAIGAEGLERAVAAAAADARAEALGLLLAADLDGDFAVSPAEIGIAVAAGPAGRRGALLLAHRQADADGDGTVAEAELRGHGAAAAGRVADGETAAGIRALLRLDLDGDGAVTPAEALRAAEALRDLS
;
A
#
# COMPACT_ATOMS: atom_id res chain seq x y z
N MET A 1 -13.11 -44.14 -4.27
CA MET A 1 -11.95 -43.24 -4.18
C MET A 1 -12.46 -41.81 -4.27
N PRO A 2 -12.36 -40.99 -3.21
CA PRO A 2 -12.84 -39.61 -3.26
C PRO A 2 -11.87 -38.73 -4.07
N ALA A 3 -12.43 -37.83 -4.88
CA ALA A 3 -11.68 -36.86 -5.69
C ALA A 3 -11.00 -35.81 -4.79
N PRO A 4 -9.81 -35.31 -5.16
CA PRO A 4 -9.15 -34.24 -4.41
C PRO A 4 -9.95 -32.93 -4.53
N PRO A 5 -10.02 -32.09 -3.47
CA PRO A 5 -10.72 -30.82 -3.52
C PRO A 5 -9.97 -29.82 -4.42
N PRO A 6 -10.68 -28.92 -5.14
CA PRO A 6 -10.05 -27.88 -5.95
C PRO A 6 -9.34 -26.86 -5.05
N HIS A 7 -8.12 -26.49 -5.45
CA HIS A 7 -7.36 -25.43 -4.80
C HIS A 7 -8.03 -24.07 -5.00
N PRO A 8 -8.10 -23.21 -3.98
CA PRO A 8 -8.59 -21.85 -4.15
C PRO A 8 -7.56 -21.03 -4.95
N VAL A 9 -7.99 -20.49 -6.09
CA VAL A 9 -7.30 -19.41 -6.79
C VAL A 9 -7.44 -18.15 -5.92
N ARG A 10 -6.34 -17.67 -5.36
CA ARG A 10 -6.29 -16.40 -4.61
C ARG A 10 -5.95 -15.26 -5.57
N ALA A 11 -6.85 -14.29 -5.67
CA ALA A 11 -6.55 -12.96 -6.23
C ALA A 11 -5.53 -12.22 -5.35
N PRO A 12 -4.66 -11.35 -5.90
CA PRO A 12 -3.56 -10.74 -5.16
C PRO A 12 -4.00 -9.60 -4.25
N ALA A 13 -3.32 -9.52 -3.10
CA ALA A 13 -3.52 -8.59 -2.01
C ALA A 13 -2.61 -7.35 -2.17
N LEU A 14 -3.21 -6.16 -2.22
CA LEU A 14 -2.50 -4.88 -2.07
C LEU A 14 -2.23 -4.50 -0.59
N ALA A 15 -2.71 -5.30 0.36
CA ALA A 15 -2.69 -5.01 1.79
C ALA A 15 -1.34 -5.20 2.53
N ALA A 16 -0.29 -5.65 1.86
CA ALA A 16 0.94 -6.13 2.52
C ALA A 16 2.16 -5.22 2.35
N LEU A 17 1.98 -3.91 2.13
CA LEU A 17 3.11 -2.96 2.04
C LEU A 17 3.45 -2.24 3.35
N ILE A 18 2.84 -2.63 4.49
CA ILE A 18 3.17 -2.07 5.82
C ILE A 18 3.94 -3.05 6.74
N LEU A 19 4.08 -4.36 6.47
CA LEU A 19 4.92 -5.24 7.30
C LEU A 19 5.53 -6.44 6.53
N ALA A 20 6.81 -6.27 6.18
CA ALA A 20 7.93 -7.25 6.16
C ALA A 20 7.72 -8.78 5.87
N LEU A 21 8.57 -9.29 4.96
CA LEU A 21 9.09 -10.68 4.78
C LEU A 21 8.29 -11.75 3.97
N LEU A 22 9.00 -12.36 3.00
CA LEU A 22 8.91 -13.73 2.38
C LEU A 22 8.44 -13.86 0.89
N PRO A 23 8.88 -14.91 0.13
CA PRO A 23 9.77 -14.80 -1.04
C PRO A 23 9.12 -15.01 -2.43
N ALA A 24 9.93 -14.78 -3.46
CA ALA A 24 9.63 -14.87 -4.89
C ALA A 24 9.01 -16.20 -5.34
N ALA A 25 7.90 -16.11 -6.07
CA ALA A 25 7.39 -17.15 -6.94
C ALA A 25 7.67 -16.76 -8.40
N ALA A 26 8.43 -17.60 -9.10
CA ALA A 26 8.70 -17.45 -10.52
C ALA A 26 7.44 -17.76 -11.36
N PRO A 27 7.17 -17.02 -12.45
CA PRO A 27 6.19 -17.44 -13.44
C PRO A 27 6.84 -18.28 -14.55
N ALA A 28 6.15 -19.37 -14.91
CA ALA A 28 6.34 -20.10 -16.15
C ALA A 28 5.84 -19.27 -17.34
N GLY A 29 6.48 -19.44 -18.51
CA GLY A 29 6.12 -18.84 -19.81
C GLY A 29 4.69 -19.20 -20.27
N GLU A 30 4.17 -18.67 -21.38
CA GLU A 30 4.78 -18.24 -22.63
C GLU A 30 3.85 -17.24 -23.34
N GLY A 31 4.40 -16.35 -24.18
CA GLY A 31 3.65 -15.58 -25.18
C GLY A 31 4.08 -14.12 -25.33
N GLU A 32 5.27 -13.85 -25.87
CA GLU A 32 5.72 -12.49 -26.21
C GLU A 32 5.10 -11.99 -27.54
N PRO A 33 4.30 -10.90 -27.54
CA PRO A 33 4.25 -10.02 -28.70
C PRO A 33 5.53 -9.17 -28.72
N ALA A 34 6.14 -9.03 -29.90
CA ALA A 34 7.35 -8.25 -30.12
C ALA A 34 7.21 -6.81 -29.61
N VAL A 35 7.78 -6.55 -28.43
CA VAL A 35 7.89 -5.20 -27.86
C VAL A 35 8.96 -4.45 -28.64
N ALA A 36 8.56 -3.32 -29.22
CA ALA A 36 9.47 -2.39 -29.87
C ALA A 36 10.62 -2.04 -28.94
N ALA A 37 11.85 -2.13 -29.46
CA ALA A 37 13.07 -1.84 -28.71
C ALA A 37 12.94 -0.48 -27.98
N PRO A 38 13.26 -0.42 -26.67
CA PRO A 38 13.27 0.85 -25.96
C PRO A 38 14.27 1.78 -26.65
N ALA A 39 13.83 3.02 -26.87
CA ALA A 39 14.70 4.10 -27.31
C ALA A 39 15.93 4.18 -26.40
N PRO A 40 17.11 4.51 -26.93
CA PRO A 40 18.33 4.60 -26.14
C PRO A 40 18.09 5.53 -24.95
N ALA A 41 18.38 5.02 -23.75
CA ALA A 41 18.43 5.81 -22.53
C ALA A 41 19.30 7.04 -22.79
N ASP A 42 18.63 8.18 -22.94
CA ASP A 42 19.29 9.47 -23.08
C ASP A 42 20.24 9.67 -21.89
N ALA A 43 21.38 10.27 -22.23
CA ALA A 43 22.57 10.45 -21.40
C ALA A 43 22.28 10.59 -19.90
N ALA A 44 22.97 9.75 -19.11
CA ALA A 44 23.02 9.90 -17.67
C ALA A 44 23.27 11.38 -17.32
N PRO A 45 22.38 12.03 -16.55
CA PRO A 45 22.54 13.44 -16.23
C PRO A 45 23.89 13.65 -15.54
N ALA A 46 24.58 14.72 -15.93
CA ALA A 46 25.80 15.17 -15.28
C ALA A 46 25.60 15.19 -13.75
N PRO A 47 26.62 14.88 -12.94
CA PRO A 47 26.49 14.92 -11.49
C PRO A 47 26.02 16.31 -11.08
N ALA A 48 24.76 16.40 -10.63
CA ALA A 48 24.21 17.62 -10.07
C ALA A 48 25.15 18.10 -8.95
N ALA A 49 25.33 19.42 -8.88
CA ALA A 49 26.08 20.05 -7.80
C ALA A 49 25.65 19.46 -6.46
N GLY A 50 26.65 19.11 -5.61
CA GLY A 50 26.44 18.28 -4.43
C GLY A 50 25.22 18.71 -3.62
N PHE A 51 24.25 17.81 -3.48
CA PHE A 51 23.14 18.02 -2.56
C PHE A 51 23.65 17.84 -1.12
N ASP A 52 23.12 18.63 -0.20
CA ASP A 52 23.46 18.52 1.22
C ASP A 52 22.60 17.43 1.87
N ALA A 53 23.21 16.27 2.09
CA ALA A 53 22.55 15.14 2.70
C ALA A 53 22.13 15.40 4.17
N ALA A 54 22.83 16.28 4.90
CA ALA A 54 22.44 16.66 6.26
C ALA A 54 21.17 17.52 6.22
N ALA A 55 21.12 18.51 5.33
CA ALA A 55 19.90 19.31 5.11
C ALA A 55 18.73 18.44 4.66
N LEU A 56 18.95 17.47 3.77
CA LEU A 56 17.91 16.52 3.37
C LEU A 56 17.38 15.74 4.58
N ALA A 57 18.26 15.22 5.43
CA ALA A 57 17.88 14.46 6.63
C ALA A 57 16.95 15.24 7.58
N GLU A 58 17.13 16.55 7.69
CA GLU A 58 16.30 17.43 8.53
C GLU A 58 14.88 17.60 7.98
N THR A 59 14.67 17.43 6.68
CA THR A 59 13.37 17.59 6.03
C THR A 59 12.54 16.30 5.96
N LEU A 60 13.18 15.14 6.16
CA LEU A 60 12.52 13.85 5.99
C LEU A 60 11.78 13.41 7.26
N PRO A 61 10.62 12.72 7.11
CA PRO A 61 9.96 12.08 8.24
C PRO A 61 10.91 11.12 8.97
N PRO A 62 10.91 11.07 10.32
CA PRO A 62 11.82 10.21 11.08
C PRO A 62 11.73 8.73 10.71
N ALA A 63 10.53 8.24 10.36
CA ALA A 63 10.32 6.86 9.93
C ALA A 63 11.04 6.55 8.60
N MET A 64 10.88 7.44 7.62
CA MET A 64 11.54 7.34 6.32
C MET A 64 13.06 7.42 6.46
N LEU A 65 13.58 8.36 7.24
CA LEU A 65 15.01 8.47 7.51
C LEU A 65 15.59 7.20 8.16
N ARG A 66 14.89 6.63 9.15
CA ARG A 66 15.29 5.34 9.75
C ARG A 66 15.31 4.23 8.70
N GLN A 67 14.29 4.17 7.84
CA GLN A 67 14.21 3.15 6.80
C GLN A 67 15.33 3.27 5.78
N MET A 68 15.64 4.47 5.29
CA MET A 68 16.74 4.71 4.34
C MET A 68 18.10 4.29 4.93
N ARG A 69 18.31 4.52 6.24
CA ARG A 69 19.54 4.10 6.93
C ARG A 69 19.62 2.59 7.17
N GLN A 70 18.52 1.97 7.62
CA GLN A 70 18.52 0.56 8.03
C GLN A 70 18.33 -0.42 6.87
N ALA A 71 17.59 -0.02 5.83
CA ALA A 71 17.19 -0.86 4.72
C ALA A 71 17.15 -0.08 3.39
N PRO A 72 18.27 0.53 2.94
CA PRO A 72 18.30 1.37 1.74
C PRO A 72 17.81 0.64 0.49
N ALA A 73 18.23 -0.61 0.29
CA ALA A 73 17.81 -1.41 -0.86
C ALA A 73 16.29 -1.66 -0.89
N ARG A 74 15.68 -1.89 0.28
CA ARG A 74 14.22 -2.06 0.40
C ARG A 74 13.51 -0.74 0.07
N PHE A 75 14.00 0.37 0.62
CA PHE A 75 13.45 1.70 0.37
C PHE A 75 13.45 2.05 -1.13
N VAL A 76 14.56 1.80 -1.82
CA VAL A 76 14.68 2.05 -3.27
C VAL A 76 13.74 1.15 -4.07
N GLY A 77 13.63 -0.13 -3.71
CA GLY A 77 12.69 -1.05 -4.35
C GLY A 77 11.24 -0.59 -4.22
N GLU A 78 10.81 -0.22 -3.01
CA GLU A 78 9.45 0.28 -2.76
C GLU A 78 9.17 1.59 -3.52
N THR A 79 10.16 2.48 -3.61
CA THR A 79 10.03 3.72 -4.40
C THR A 79 9.91 3.42 -5.89
N ALA A 80 10.69 2.47 -6.41
CA ALA A 80 10.60 2.03 -7.79
C ALA A 80 9.24 1.40 -8.12
N ASP A 81 8.69 0.59 -7.21
CA ASP A 81 7.35 0.00 -7.36
C ASP A 81 6.27 1.10 -7.43
N LEU A 82 6.37 2.15 -6.59
CA LEU A 82 5.47 3.31 -6.66
C LEU A 82 5.60 4.06 -7.99
N ILE A 83 6.82 4.29 -8.46
CA ILE A 83 7.08 4.93 -9.76
C ILE A 83 6.49 4.11 -10.90
N LEU A 84 6.62 2.79 -10.87
CA LEU A 84 6.04 1.91 -11.89
C LEU A 84 4.50 1.92 -11.85
N ALA A 85 3.90 1.96 -10.66
CA ALA A 85 2.46 1.92 -10.50
C ALA A 85 1.78 3.26 -10.80
N PHE A 86 2.38 4.39 -10.41
CA PHE A 86 1.73 5.70 -10.43
C PHE A 86 2.52 6.80 -11.12
N GLY A 87 3.78 6.55 -11.50
CA GLY A 87 4.64 7.50 -12.19
C GLY A 87 4.35 7.61 -13.69
N VAL A 88 5.01 8.57 -14.33
CA VAL A 88 4.98 8.81 -15.78
C VAL A 88 6.41 9.02 -16.24
N GLY A 89 6.82 8.36 -17.32
CA GLY A 89 8.18 8.53 -17.87
C GLY A 89 9.30 8.01 -16.97
N GLY A 90 9.02 7.09 -16.05
CA GLY A 90 10.02 6.54 -15.13
C GLY A 90 10.31 7.42 -13.91
N ALA A 91 9.49 8.43 -13.66
CA ALA A 91 9.54 9.27 -12.46
C ALA A 91 8.15 9.41 -11.83
N ILE A 92 8.08 9.75 -10.54
CA ILE A 92 6.83 10.05 -9.84
C ILE A 92 6.82 11.50 -9.36
N GLY A 93 5.88 12.28 -9.90
CA GLY A 93 5.61 13.65 -9.45
C GLY A 93 4.46 13.72 -8.44
N ALA A 94 4.11 14.93 -8.01
CA ALA A 94 3.06 15.19 -7.03
C ALA A 94 1.71 14.51 -7.37
N GLU A 95 1.27 14.58 -8.63
CA GLU A 95 0.01 13.96 -9.05
C GLU A 95 0.03 12.43 -8.92
N GLY A 96 1.17 11.80 -9.22
CA GLY A 96 1.35 10.36 -9.04
C GLY A 96 1.30 9.95 -7.58
N LEU A 97 1.88 10.75 -6.69
CA LEU A 97 1.81 10.52 -5.25
C LEU A 97 0.38 10.66 -4.70
N GLU A 98 -0.40 11.64 -5.17
CA GLU A 98 -1.81 11.74 -4.76
C GLU A 98 -2.64 10.55 -5.25
N ARG A 99 -2.36 10.01 -6.44
CA ARG A 99 -2.97 8.74 -6.88
C ARG A 99 -2.58 7.57 -5.98
N ALA A 100 -1.32 7.49 -5.55
CA ALA A 100 -0.86 6.46 -4.62
C ALA A 100 -1.57 6.56 -3.25
N VAL A 101 -1.75 7.77 -2.72
CA VAL A 101 -2.53 8.01 -1.50
C VAL A 101 -3.99 7.57 -1.68
N ALA A 102 -4.62 7.94 -2.80
CA ALA A 102 -5.99 7.56 -3.08
C ALA A 102 -6.16 6.03 -3.19
N ALA A 103 -5.20 5.34 -3.82
CA ALA A 103 -5.18 3.88 -3.90
C ALA A 103 -5.05 3.25 -2.50
N ALA A 104 -4.10 3.70 -1.69
CA ALA A 104 -3.92 3.21 -0.33
C ALA A 104 -5.18 3.43 0.55
N ALA A 105 -5.85 4.58 0.41
CA ALA A 105 -7.10 4.85 1.11
C ALA A 105 -8.25 3.94 0.63
N ALA A 106 -8.28 3.60 -0.66
CA ALA A 106 -9.25 2.65 -1.22
C ALA A 106 -9.00 1.22 -0.69
N ASP A 107 -7.73 0.80 -0.60
CA ASP A 107 -7.37 -0.51 -0.04
C ASP A 107 -7.76 -0.61 1.44
N ALA A 108 -7.46 0.40 2.24
CA ALA A 108 -7.86 0.44 3.65
C ALA A 108 -9.37 0.39 3.84
N ARG A 109 -10.14 1.02 2.94
CA ARG A 109 -11.61 0.88 2.91
C ARG A 109 -12.01 -0.56 2.61
N ALA A 110 -11.44 -1.16 1.57
CA ALA A 110 -11.77 -2.52 1.16
C ALA A 110 -11.45 -3.54 2.26
N GLU A 111 -10.32 -3.39 2.94
CA GLU A 111 -9.94 -4.24 4.08
C GLU A 111 -10.90 -4.11 5.26
N ALA A 112 -11.25 -2.87 5.62
CA ALA A 112 -12.18 -2.61 6.71
C ALA A 112 -13.57 -3.21 6.43
N LEU A 113 -14.04 -3.13 5.18
CA LEU A 113 -15.33 -3.68 4.77
C LEU A 113 -15.30 -5.20 4.57
N GLY A 114 -14.19 -5.75 4.08
CA GLY A 114 -14.13 -7.13 3.58
C GLY A 114 -14.45 -8.17 4.65
N LEU A 115 -14.12 -7.91 5.92
CA LEU A 115 -14.45 -8.83 7.01
C LEU A 115 -15.95 -8.82 7.35
N LEU A 116 -16.60 -7.66 7.30
CA LEU A 116 -18.03 -7.50 7.56
C LEU A 116 -18.87 -8.04 6.40
N LEU A 117 -18.50 -7.72 5.17
CA LEU A 117 -19.14 -8.24 3.97
C LEU A 117 -18.99 -9.77 3.81
N ALA A 118 -17.94 -10.35 4.36
CA ALA A 118 -17.81 -11.82 4.42
C ALA A 118 -18.71 -12.46 5.49
N ALA A 119 -19.25 -11.66 6.42
CA ALA A 119 -20.19 -12.10 7.44
C ALA A 119 -21.65 -11.82 7.08
N ASP A 120 -21.92 -10.99 6.07
CA ASP A 120 -23.23 -10.87 5.40
C ASP A 120 -23.50 -12.17 4.62
N LEU A 121 -24.34 -13.05 5.17
CA LEU A 121 -24.52 -14.41 4.67
C LEU A 121 -25.65 -14.52 3.64
N ASP A 122 -26.59 -13.58 3.65
CA ASP A 122 -27.71 -13.54 2.72
C ASP A 122 -27.56 -12.48 1.61
N GLY A 123 -26.56 -11.62 1.70
CA GLY A 123 -26.17 -10.66 0.67
C GLY A 123 -27.04 -9.41 0.65
N ASP A 124 -27.63 -9.03 1.79
CA ASP A 124 -28.53 -7.88 1.89
C ASP A 124 -27.81 -6.56 2.24
N PHE A 125 -26.48 -6.59 2.38
CA PHE A 125 -25.64 -5.47 2.81
C PHE A 125 -25.97 -4.94 4.22
N ALA A 126 -26.52 -5.79 5.07
CA ALA A 126 -26.55 -5.62 6.51
C ALA A 126 -25.83 -6.80 7.17
N VAL A 127 -25.35 -6.60 8.41
CA VAL A 127 -24.70 -7.67 9.17
C VAL A 127 -25.38 -7.79 10.52
N SER A 128 -26.32 -8.73 10.60
CA SER A 128 -27.15 -8.96 11.78
C SER A 128 -26.40 -9.73 12.90
N PRO A 129 -26.89 -9.71 14.15
CA PRO A 129 -26.32 -10.51 15.23
C PRO A 129 -26.31 -12.01 14.94
N ALA A 130 -27.32 -12.51 14.20
CA ALA A 130 -27.46 -13.91 13.87
C ALA A 130 -26.34 -14.35 12.90
N GLU A 131 -26.07 -13.54 11.89
CA GLU A 131 -25.01 -13.80 10.91
C GLU A 131 -23.63 -13.70 11.51
N ILE A 132 -23.37 -12.70 12.36
CA ILE A 132 -22.14 -12.63 13.17
C ILE A 132 -21.97 -13.91 13.98
N GLY A 133 -23.03 -14.39 14.64
CA GLY A 133 -22.99 -15.64 15.40
C GLY A 133 -22.55 -16.83 14.56
N ILE A 134 -23.11 -16.97 13.35
CA ILE A 134 -22.76 -18.03 12.41
C ILE A 134 -21.31 -17.86 11.90
N ALA A 135 -20.94 -16.67 11.45
CA ALA A 135 -19.62 -16.37 10.91
C ALA A 135 -18.51 -16.58 11.96
N VAL A 136 -18.75 -16.20 13.22
CA VAL A 136 -17.84 -16.46 14.35
C VAL A 136 -17.73 -17.96 14.63
N ALA A 137 -18.84 -18.68 14.66
CA ALA A 137 -18.84 -20.13 14.93
C ALA A 137 -18.10 -20.91 13.83
N ALA A 138 -18.32 -20.56 12.56
CA ALA A 138 -17.71 -21.19 11.40
C ALA A 138 -16.25 -20.75 11.16
N GLY A 139 -15.88 -19.54 11.60
CA GLY A 139 -14.57 -18.95 11.32
C GLY A 139 -13.42 -19.51 12.15
N PRO A 140 -12.17 -19.41 11.65
CA PRO A 140 -10.98 -19.79 12.40
C PRO A 140 -10.78 -18.86 13.61
N ALA A 141 -10.22 -19.39 14.71
CA ALA A 141 -10.10 -18.68 15.98
C ALA A 141 -9.48 -17.26 15.86
N GLY A 142 -8.45 -17.10 15.04
CA GLY A 142 -7.77 -15.82 14.84
C GLY A 142 -8.62 -14.73 14.15
N ARG A 143 -9.69 -15.09 13.42
CA ARG A 143 -10.57 -14.12 12.75
C ARG A 143 -11.81 -13.76 13.57
N ARG A 144 -12.17 -14.55 14.57
CA ARG A 144 -13.36 -14.32 15.42
C ARG A 144 -13.29 -13.00 16.16
N GLY A 145 -12.16 -12.74 16.83
CA GLY A 145 -11.95 -11.50 17.58
C GLY A 145 -11.94 -10.27 16.67
N ALA A 146 -11.28 -10.37 15.50
CA ALA A 146 -11.25 -9.29 14.53
C ALA A 146 -12.66 -8.98 13.99
N LEU A 147 -13.48 -10.00 13.70
CA LEU A 147 -14.84 -9.81 13.20
C LEU A 147 -15.74 -9.14 14.25
N LEU A 148 -15.70 -9.63 15.51
CA LEU A 148 -16.47 -9.03 16.60
C LEU A 148 -16.06 -7.58 16.87
N LEU A 149 -14.76 -7.27 16.77
CA LEU A 149 -14.27 -5.90 16.93
C LEU A 149 -14.72 -5.00 15.77
N ALA A 150 -14.61 -5.48 14.52
CA ALA A 150 -15.03 -4.74 13.35
C ALA A 150 -16.54 -4.45 13.38
N HIS A 151 -17.36 -5.45 13.74
CA HIS A 151 -18.81 -5.31 13.87
C HIS A 151 -19.16 -4.23 14.89
N ARG A 152 -18.58 -4.31 16.10
CA ARG A 152 -18.77 -3.31 17.14
C ARG A 152 -18.29 -1.90 16.76
N GLN A 153 -17.25 -1.78 15.93
CA GLN A 153 -16.74 -0.49 15.47
C GLN A 153 -17.57 0.10 14.32
N ALA A 154 -18.32 -0.75 13.61
CA ALA A 154 -19.17 -0.33 12.51
C ALA A 154 -20.60 0.00 12.99
N ASP A 155 -21.13 -0.75 13.96
CA ASP A 155 -22.42 -0.53 14.63
C ASP A 155 -22.39 0.77 15.44
N ALA A 156 -22.75 1.87 14.78
CA ALA A 156 -22.58 3.23 15.25
C ALA A 156 -23.75 3.67 16.14
N ASP A 157 -24.95 3.16 15.88
CA ASP A 157 -26.13 3.42 16.70
C ASP A 157 -26.34 2.40 17.84
N GLY A 158 -25.65 1.27 17.78
CA GLY A 158 -25.62 0.26 18.84
C GLY A 158 -26.83 -0.67 18.83
N ASP A 159 -27.55 -0.79 17.71
CA ASP A 159 -28.72 -1.67 17.58
C ASP A 159 -28.35 -3.15 17.37
N GLY A 160 -27.06 -3.44 17.16
CA GLY A 160 -26.51 -4.77 16.96
C GLY A 160 -26.48 -5.25 15.50
N THR A 161 -27.02 -4.47 14.57
CA THR A 161 -27.02 -4.74 13.12
C THR A 161 -26.20 -3.68 12.43
N VAL A 162 -25.14 -4.07 11.72
CA VAL A 162 -24.39 -3.09 10.92
C VAL A 162 -25.11 -2.90 9.59
N ALA A 163 -25.81 -1.78 9.43
CA ALA A 163 -26.54 -1.46 8.20
C ALA A 163 -25.63 -0.90 7.08
N GLU A 164 -26.14 -0.82 5.85
CA GLU A 164 -25.38 -0.32 4.69
C GLU A 164 -24.76 1.08 4.92
N ALA A 165 -25.49 1.98 5.59
CA ALA A 165 -25.00 3.32 5.93
C ALA A 165 -23.80 3.27 6.87
N GLU A 166 -23.82 2.36 7.83
CA GLU A 166 -22.77 2.15 8.83
C GLU A 166 -21.56 1.44 8.25
N LEU A 167 -21.76 0.44 7.37
CA LEU A 167 -20.69 -0.14 6.55
C LEU A 167 -19.96 0.98 5.79
N ARG A 168 -20.71 1.80 5.05
CA ARG A 168 -20.14 2.92 4.28
C ARG A 168 -19.38 3.89 5.20
N GLY A 169 -19.94 4.23 6.36
CA GLY A 169 -19.29 5.08 7.36
C GLY A 169 -17.99 4.49 7.90
N HIS A 170 -18.00 3.21 8.25
CA HIS A 170 -16.83 2.47 8.74
C HIS A 170 -15.70 2.43 7.70
N GLY A 171 -16.03 2.10 6.46
CA GLY A 171 -15.08 2.10 5.35
C GLY A 171 -14.55 3.50 5.03
N ALA A 172 -15.40 4.54 5.08
CA ALA A 172 -14.98 5.92 4.88
C ALA A 172 -14.02 6.39 6.00
N ALA A 173 -14.30 6.03 7.25
CA ALA A 173 -13.42 6.34 8.38
C ALA A 173 -12.05 5.66 8.23
N ALA A 174 -12.00 4.41 7.75
CA ALA A 174 -10.74 3.72 7.46
C ALA A 174 -9.94 4.41 6.34
N ALA A 175 -10.59 4.78 5.24
CA ALA A 175 -9.97 5.52 4.15
C ALA A 175 -9.43 6.89 4.61
N GLY A 176 -10.22 7.63 5.38
CA GLY A 176 -9.85 8.96 5.88
C GLY A 176 -8.60 8.92 6.76
N ARG A 177 -8.47 7.92 7.65
CA ARG A 177 -7.26 7.73 8.47
C ARG A 177 -6.00 7.55 7.62
N VAL A 178 -6.09 6.92 6.45
CA VAL A 178 -4.96 6.79 5.54
C VAL A 178 -4.70 8.09 4.79
N ALA A 179 -5.74 8.69 4.19
CA ALA A 179 -5.62 9.88 3.36
C ALA A 179 -5.08 11.11 4.14
N ASP A 180 -5.42 11.21 5.42
CA ASP A 180 -5.05 12.33 6.29
C ASP A 180 -3.93 11.99 7.28
N GLY A 181 -3.46 10.73 7.29
CA GLY A 181 -2.54 10.20 8.28
C GLY A 181 -1.06 10.18 7.87
N GLU A 182 -0.26 9.52 8.70
CA GLU A 182 1.20 9.37 8.51
C GLU A 182 1.53 8.65 7.20
N THR A 183 0.70 7.69 6.75
CA THR A 183 0.88 7.01 5.46
C THR A 183 0.89 8.01 4.31
N ALA A 184 -0.11 8.88 4.21
CA ALA A 184 -0.16 9.87 3.15
C ALA A 184 0.96 10.91 3.27
N ALA A 185 1.30 11.33 4.50
CA ALA A 185 2.42 12.22 4.73
C ALA A 185 3.76 11.60 4.28
N GLY A 186 3.99 10.31 4.55
CA GLY A 186 5.17 9.57 4.12
C GLY A 186 5.26 9.43 2.61
N ILE A 187 4.15 9.10 1.94
CA ILE A 187 4.08 9.04 0.48
C ILE A 187 4.42 10.41 -0.12
N ARG A 188 3.79 11.50 0.35
CA ARG A 188 4.05 12.86 -0.14
C ARG A 188 5.48 13.33 0.13
N ALA A 189 6.09 12.87 1.22
CA ALA A 189 7.47 13.20 1.56
C ALA A 189 8.50 12.65 0.56
N LEU A 190 8.11 11.72 -0.33
CA LEU A 190 9.00 11.26 -1.40
C LEU A 190 9.49 12.41 -2.29
N LEU A 191 8.68 13.46 -2.53
CA LEU A 191 9.13 14.65 -3.28
C LEU A 191 10.30 15.39 -2.64
N ARG A 192 10.66 15.12 -1.38
CA ARG A 192 11.88 15.66 -0.78
C ARG A 192 13.15 15.04 -1.38
N LEU A 193 13.00 13.92 -2.11
CA LEU A 193 14.07 13.24 -2.82
C LEU A 193 14.24 13.71 -4.26
N ASP A 194 13.49 14.72 -4.70
CA ASP A 194 13.73 15.44 -5.95
C ASP A 194 15.01 16.27 -5.77
N LEU A 195 16.13 15.73 -6.25
CA LEU A 195 17.46 16.28 -5.99
C LEU A 195 17.86 17.32 -7.03
N ASP A 196 17.28 17.26 -8.24
CA ASP A 196 17.56 18.21 -9.32
C ASP A 196 16.50 19.32 -9.47
N GLY A 197 15.38 19.20 -8.76
CA GLY A 197 14.33 20.20 -8.65
C GLY A 197 13.36 20.19 -9.84
N ASP A 198 13.23 19.07 -10.57
CA ASP A 198 12.36 18.94 -11.72
C ASP A 198 10.87 18.69 -11.36
N GLY A 199 10.58 18.51 -10.07
CA GLY A 199 9.24 18.27 -9.54
C GLY A 199 8.83 16.80 -9.54
N ALA A 200 9.76 15.89 -9.86
CA ALA A 200 9.54 14.45 -9.86
C ALA A 200 10.69 13.73 -9.16
N VAL A 201 10.47 12.45 -8.86
CA VAL A 201 11.46 11.59 -8.22
C VAL A 201 11.69 10.37 -9.10
N THR A 202 12.95 10.16 -9.45
CA THR A 202 13.42 8.99 -10.18
C THR A 202 13.97 7.92 -9.23
N PRO A 203 14.10 6.65 -9.68
CA PRO A 203 14.77 5.63 -8.88
C PRO A 203 16.24 5.98 -8.58
N ALA A 204 16.90 6.71 -9.48
CA ALA A 204 18.29 7.12 -9.32
C ALA A 204 18.47 8.13 -8.19
N GLU A 205 17.55 9.09 -8.05
CA GLU A 205 17.57 10.05 -6.95
C GLU A 205 17.25 9.40 -5.62
N ALA A 206 16.26 8.50 -5.58
CA ALA A 206 15.94 7.71 -4.40
C ALA A 206 17.16 6.90 -3.91
N LEU A 207 17.91 6.28 -4.84
CA LEU A 207 19.15 5.57 -4.53
C LEU A 207 20.23 6.51 -4.00
N ARG A 208 20.50 7.62 -4.70
CA ARG A 208 21.50 8.62 -4.28
C ARG A 208 21.22 9.16 -2.88
N ALA A 209 19.96 9.50 -2.59
CA ALA A 209 19.55 9.97 -1.28
C ALA A 209 19.75 8.89 -0.20
N ALA A 210 19.37 7.65 -0.47
CA ALA A 210 19.55 6.54 0.47
C ALA A 210 21.02 6.24 0.78
N GLU A 211 21.90 6.29 -0.24
CA GLU A 211 23.34 6.12 -0.06
C GLU A 211 23.94 7.25 0.77
N ALA A 212 23.65 8.51 0.44
CA ALA A 212 24.21 9.65 1.16
C ALA A 212 23.77 9.71 2.63
N LEU A 213 22.51 9.35 2.93
CA LEU A 213 21.98 9.34 4.29
C LEU A 213 22.52 8.18 5.15
N ARG A 214 22.96 7.10 4.50
CA ARG A 214 23.64 5.99 5.17
C ARG A 214 25.07 6.37 5.55
N ASP A 215 25.77 7.13 4.71
CA ASP A 215 27.15 7.54 4.98
C ASP A 215 27.27 8.63 6.05
N LEU A 216 26.14 9.25 6.44
CA LEU A 216 26.01 10.23 7.52
C LEU A 216 25.99 9.63 8.95
N SER A 217 25.84 8.31 9.09
CA SER A 217 25.73 7.62 10.40
C SER A 217 27.01 6.91 10.80
#